data_AF-A0AAP7APP6-F1
#
_entry.id   AF-A0AAP7APP6-F1
#
_cell.length_a   1.000
_cell.length_b   1.000
_cell.length_c   1.000
_cell.angle_alpha   90.00
_cell.angle_beta   90.00
_cell.angle_gamma   90.00
#
_symmetry.space_group_name_H-M   'P 1'
#
loop_
_entity.id
_entity.type
_entity.pdbx_description
1 polymer ?
#
loop_
_entity_poly.entity_id
_entity_poly.type
_entity_poly.pdbx_seq_one_letter_code
_entity_poly.pdbx_strand_id
1 'polypeptide(L)'
;MKKKEKWYDRYILTLKTLYHRFSENKNIILIVFIINVFVWVIVNINIIEYGNLSSEYLWKYPYNYVCMTEEKYTDEIHKVIKEPDEKIDEYAYIPLISNDGGEYVGISEDSYNKLTKNKKEHIKQGEVKAVLEKSKQDDENMFQDKHVYLKTATGMRKFAIKKEVKEVLFVAQQSDIIRILVMNNSDFDMLRSLQKKNTVIMTQQTEKETAIDEGKLKVCEKKYEIIGFYKGSLMKEDRQDDLTTLIFYICIGAFLIISGIMILSIKIWSDISNVSMKYGFLKKIGMETKEIKKNVKKELSLSLWIAFILSIVISGGALSYITWNVDWLLKKQVLITFFALLLFQAGYIILLREYGWRLANQQIQSERREKIWK
;
A
#
# COMPACT_ATOMS: atom_id res chain seq x y z
N MET A 1 11.41 -30.81 -45.31
CA MET A 1 10.03 -30.35 -45.07
C MET A 1 9.18 -31.32 -44.23
N LYS A 2 9.17 -32.64 -44.48
CA LYS A 2 8.36 -33.65 -43.75
C LYS A 2 8.42 -33.67 -42.21
N LYS A 3 9.50 -33.17 -41.59
CA LYS A 3 9.66 -33.13 -40.12
C LYS A 3 8.92 -31.94 -39.46
N LYS A 4 8.74 -30.83 -40.20
CA LYS A 4 7.99 -29.63 -39.75
C LYS A 4 6.47 -29.81 -39.93
N GLU A 5 6.02 -30.49 -40.98
CA GLU A 5 4.59 -30.85 -41.18
C GLU A 5 4.08 -31.80 -40.10
N LYS A 6 4.81 -32.88 -39.80
CA LYS A 6 4.44 -33.79 -38.68
C LYS A 6 4.40 -33.09 -37.32
N TRP A 7 5.18 -32.03 -37.14
CA TRP A 7 5.14 -31.21 -35.94
C TRP A 7 3.87 -30.35 -35.96
N TYR A 8 3.64 -29.60 -37.04
CA TYR A 8 2.45 -28.77 -37.23
C TYR A 8 1.14 -29.55 -37.03
N ASP A 9 0.99 -30.71 -37.68
CA ASP A 9 -0.22 -31.55 -37.57
C ASP A 9 -0.44 -32.12 -36.17
N ARG A 10 0.65 -32.48 -35.47
CA ARG A 10 0.60 -32.98 -34.09
C ARG A 10 0.18 -31.88 -33.11
N TYR A 11 0.65 -30.65 -33.29
CA TYR A 11 0.29 -29.53 -32.41
C TYR A 11 -1.07 -28.93 -32.76
N ILE A 12 -1.52 -28.94 -34.02
CA ILE A 12 -2.81 -28.35 -34.42
C ILE A 12 -4.01 -29.08 -33.83
N LEU A 13 -3.94 -30.42 -33.76
CA LEU A 13 -4.97 -31.25 -33.11
C LEU A 13 -4.99 -31.01 -31.59
N THR A 14 -3.80 -30.86 -31.00
CA THR A 14 -3.65 -30.54 -29.58
C THR A 14 -4.20 -29.13 -29.28
N LEU A 15 -3.95 -28.16 -30.17
CA LEU A 15 -4.45 -26.78 -30.10
C LEU A 15 -5.97 -26.71 -30.26
N LYS A 16 -6.56 -27.42 -31.23
CA LYS A 16 -8.02 -27.49 -31.38
C LYS A 16 -8.70 -28.11 -30.16
N THR A 17 -8.12 -29.18 -29.61
CA THR A 17 -8.63 -29.83 -28.40
C THR A 17 -8.52 -28.91 -27.19
N LEU A 18 -7.43 -28.16 -27.08
CA LEU A 18 -7.21 -27.18 -26.02
C LEU A 18 -8.15 -25.97 -26.15
N TYR A 19 -8.36 -25.47 -27.37
CA TYR A 19 -9.29 -24.38 -27.66
C TYR A 19 -10.73 -24.76 -27.34
N HIS A 20 -11.19 -25.95 -27.75
CA HIS A 20 -12.53 -26.44 -27.42
C HIS A 20 -12.75 -26.48 -25.91
N ARG A 21 -11.80 -27.06 -25.17
CA ARG A 21 -11.86 -27.17 -23.71
C ARG A 21 -11.75 -25.82 -23.01
N PHE A 22 -10.98 -24.89 -23.58
CA PHE A 22 -10.92 -23.52 -23.09
C PHE A 22 -12.25 -22.80 -23.32
N SER A 23 -12.84 -22.93 -24.51
CA SER A 23 -14.13 -22.33 -24.85
C SER A 23 -15.27 -22.84 -23.97
N GLU A 24 -15.30 -24.15 -23.68
CA GLU A 24 -16.30 -24.75 -22.77
C GLU A 24 -16.18 -24.25 -21.32
N ASN A 25 -14.97 -23.88 -20.89
CA ASN A 25 -14.68 -23.54 -19.50
C ASN A 25 -14.24 -22.08 -19.29
N LYS A 26 -14.42 -21.22 -20.31
CA LYS A 26 -13.82 -19.89 -20.38
C LYS A 26 -14.15 -19.00 -19.18
N ASN A 27 -15.39 -19.05 -18.70
CA ASN A 27 -15.84 -18.20 -17.58
C ASN A 27 -15.15 -18.61 -16.27
N ILE A 28 -15.06 -19.91 -16.00
CA ILE A 28 -14.42 -20.43 -14.78
C ILE A 28 -12.91 -20.19 -14.84
N ILE A 29 -12.29 -20.44 -16.00
CA ILE A 29 -10.88 -20.16 -16.22
C ILE A 29 -10.58 -18.67 -15.99
N LEU A 30 -11.42 -17.78 -16.53
CA LEU A 30 -11.27 -16.33 -16.38
C LEU A 30 -11.43 -15.89 -14.92
N ILE A 31 -12.46 -16.34 -14.20
CA ILE A 31 -12.69 -15.96 -12.80
C ILE A 31 -11.54 -16.42 -11.92
N VAL A 32 -11.11 -17.69 -12.06
CA VAL A 32 -9.98 -18.24 -11.30
C VAL A 32 -8.69 -17.49 -11.64
N PHE A 33 -8.49 -17.18 -12.91
CA PHE A 33 -7.36 -16.39 -13.37
C PHE A 33 -7.31 -15.01 -12.70
N ILE A 34 -8.43 -14.27 -12.68
CA ILE A 34 -8.54 -12.95 -12.05
C ILE A 34 -8.26 -13.03 -10.55
N ILE A 35 -8.88 -14.00 -9.86
CA ILE A 35 -8.67 -14.23 -8.42
C ILE A 35 -7.19 -14.47 -8.13
N ASN A 36 -6.52 -15.34 -8.90
CA ASN A 36 -5.12 -15.64 -8.70
C ASN A 36 -4.22 -14.42 -8.92
N VAL A 37 -4.46 -13.64 -9.99
CA VAL A 37 -3.67 -12.43 -10.27
C VAL A 37 -3.84 -11.42 -9.13
N PHE A 38 -5.07 -11.22 -8.66
CA PHE A 38 -5.36 -10.30 -7.56
C PHE A 38 -4.66 -10.74 -6.27
N VAL A 39 -4.75 -12.01 -5.89
CA VAL A 39 -4.13 -12.54 -4.67
C VAL A 39 -2.60 -12.51 -4.77
N TRP A 40 -2.03 -12.97 -5.88
CA TRP A 40 -0.58 -13.11 -6.03
C TRP A 40 0.17 -11.81 -6.25
N VAL A 41 -0.52 -10.79 -6.79
CA VAL A 41 0.08 -9.47 -7.07
C VAL A 41 -0.38 -8.47 -6.02
N ILE A 42 -1.67 -8.11 -6.01
CA ILE A 42 -2.19 -7.00 -5.21
C ILE A 42 -2.10 -7.31 -3.72
N VAL A 43 -2.72 -8.40 -3.28
CA VAL A 43 -2.72 -8.78 -1.86
C VAL A 43 -1.30 -9.04 -1.37
N ASN A 44 -0.48 -9.72 -2.18
CA ASN A 44 0.89 -10.05 -1.83
C ASN A 44 1.77 -8.80 -1.58
N ILE A 45 1.74 -7.82 -2.50
CA ILE A 45 2.52 -6.58 -2.36
C ILE A 45 2.08 -5.83 -1.11
N ASN A 46 0.77 -5.62 -0.94
CA ASN A 46 0.23 -4.86 0.19
C ASN A 46 0.57 -5.51 1.55
N ILE A 47 0.50 -6.84 1.67
CA ILE A 47 0.87 -7.53 2.92
C ILE A 47 2.33 -7.27 3.30
N ILE A 48 3.23 -7.16 2.33
CA ILE A 48 4.66 -6.98 2.57
C ILE A 48 5.02 -5.53 2.83
N GLU A 49 4.37 -4.63 2.09
CA GLU A 49 4.50 -3.17 2.26
C GLU A 49 4.06 -2.78 3.68
N TYR A 50 2.83 -3.09 4.05
CA TYR A 50 2.30 -2.82 5.40
C TYR A 50 2.87 -3.76 6.49
N GLY A 51 3.73 -4.72 6.13
CA GLY A 51 4.41 -5.59 7.08
C GLY A 51 5.73 -5.03 7.62
N ASN A 52 6.39 -4.11 6.90
CA ASN A 52 7.74 -3.60 7.22
C ASN A 52 7.75 -2.15 7.72
N LEU A 53 7.05 -1.90 8.82
CA LEU A 53 6.62 -0.55 9.23
C LEU A 53 7.67 0.31 9.97
N SER A 54 8.75 -0.26 10.51
CA SER A 54 9.51 0.44 11.56
C SER A 54 10.38 1.60 11.07
N SER A 55 11.01 1.52 9.90
CA SER A 55 11.89 2.57 9.39
C SER A 55 11.13 3.66 8.61
N GLU A 56 9.89 3.38 8.19
CA GLU A 56 9.16 4.23 7.26
C GLU A 56 8.62 5.50 7.91
N TYR A 57 8.36 5.53 9.21
CA TYR A 57 7.84 6.74 9.86
C TYR A 57 8.92 7.70 10.36
N LEU A 58 10.19 7.27 10.42
CA LEU A 58 11.26 8.09 11.03
C LEU A 58 11.48 9.42 10.30
N TRP A 59 11.27 9.44 8.97
CA TRP A 59 11.39 10.68 8.19
C TRP A 59 10.19 11.62 8.37
N LYS A 60 9.02 11.10 8.78
CA LYS A 60 7.81 11.91 9.01
C LYS A 60 7.90 12.73 10.30
N TYR A 61 8.63 12.22 11.28
CA TYR A 61 8.70 12.77 12.64
C TYR A 61 10.16 13.01 13.08
N PRO A 62 10.79 14.10 12.58
CA PRO A 62 12.17 14.45 12.92
C PRO A 62 12.34 14.81 14.41
N TYR A 63 11.33 15.41 15.02
CA TYR A 63 11.30 15.79 16.43
C TYR A 63 10.41 14.85 17.24
N ASN A 64 10.69 14.71 18.54
CA ASN A 64 9.87 13.94 19.46
C ASN A 64 8.58 14.70 19.82
N TYR A 65 8.70 16.03 19.89
CA TYR A 65 7.61 16.94 20.22
C TYR A 65 7.69 18.21 19.38
N VAL A 66 6.56 18.60 18.80
CA VAL A 66 6.37 19.88 18.12
C VAL A 66 5.11 20.52 18.66
N CYS A 67 5.18 21.80 18.99
CA CYS A 67 4.06 22.52 19.59
C CYS A 67 3.93 23.92 19.02
N MET A 68 2.71 24.33 18.70
CA MET A 68 2.39 25.66 18.21
C MET A 68 1.55 26.38 19.27
N THR A 69 2.05 27.52 19.75
CA THR A 69 1.38 28.31 20.79
C THR A 69 1.65 29.81 20.65
N GLU A 70 1.03 30.61 21.52
CA GLU A 70 1.41 32.01 21.72
C GLU A 70 2.63 32.12 22.65
N GLU A 71 3.50 33.09 22.38
CA GLU A 71 4.75 33.35 23.12
C GLU A 71 4.52 33.50 24.63
N LYS A 72 3.35 34.01 25.05
CA LYS A 72 3.00 34.18 26.47
C LYS A 72 2.79 32.87 27.25
N TYR A 73 2.62 31.74 26.55
CA TYR A 73 2.38 30.43 27.16
C TYR A 73 3.61 29.51 27.14
N THR A 74 4.74 29.96 26.56
CA THR A 74 5.96 29.15 26.44
C THR A 74 6.50 28.76 27.82
N ASP A 75 6.53 29.67 28.79
CA ASP A 75 6.99 29.39 30.16
C ASP A 75 6.20 28.27 30.85
N GLU A 76 4.89 28.19 30.60
CA GLU A 76 4.03 27.15 31.16
C GLU A 76 4.31 25.79 30.51
N ILE A 77 4.64 25.78 29.22
CA ILE A 77 5.01 24.57 28.47
C ILE A 77 6.38 24.05 28.93
N HIS A 78 7.36 24.94 29.11
CA HIS A 78 8.67 24.59 29.66
C HIS A 78 8.58 23.89 31.03
N LYS A 79 7.66 24.34 31.89
CA LYS A 79 7.43 23.72 33.21
C LYS A 79 6.88 22.29 33.14
N VAL A 80 6.25 21.92 32.02
CA VAL A 80 5.64 20.60 31.81
C VAL A 80 6.60 19.65 31.11
N ILE A 81 7.42 20.18 30.20
CA ILE A 81 8.38 19.40 29.40
C ILE A 81 9.58 18.87 30.23
N LYS A 82 9.79 19.38 31.45
CA LYS A 82 10.75 18.91 32.48
C LYS A 82 11.63 17.69 32.10
N GLU A 83 12.67 17.94 31.32
CA GLU A 83 14.01 17.41 31.60
C GLU A 83 15.01 18.58 31.51
N PRO A 84 15.85 18.79 32.54
CA PRO A 84 16.66 20.01 32.70
C PRO A 84 17.86 20.13 31.75
N ASP A 85 18.17 19.12 30.92
CA ASP A 85 19.43 19.07 30.15
C ASP A 85 19.27 19.02 28.62
N GLU A 86 18.05 19.06 28.08
CA GLU A 86 17.83 19.04 26.63
C GLU A 86 17.31 20.38 26.08
N LYS A 87 17.86 20.81 24.95
CA LYS A 87 17.54 22.11 24.33
C LYS A 87 16.19 22.05 23.63
N ILE A 88 15.27 22.88 24.09
CA ILE A 88 14.05 23.23 23.35
C ILE A 88 14.42 24.38 22.42
N ASP A 89 14.19 24.18 21.12
CA ASP A 89 14.36 25.25 20.13
C ASP A 89 13.02 25.93 19.87
N GLU A 90 13.04 27.25 19.83
CA GLU A 90 11.87 28.09 19.57
C GLU A 90 12.00 28.81 18.23
N TYR A 91 10.94 28.72 17.41
CA TYR A 91 10.87 29.35 16.11
C TYR A 91 9.62 30.22 16.04
N ALA A 92 9.79 31.52 15.85
CA ALA A 92 8.66 32.39 15.58
C ALA A 92 7.98 32.01 14.26
N TYR A 93 6.66 31.97 14.26
CA TYR A 93 5.87 31.78 13.04
C TYR A 93 4.72 32.76 12.97
N ILE A 94 4.16 32.93 11.77
CA ILE A 94 2.95 33.73 11.53
C ILE A 94 1.91 32.89 10.79
N PRO A 95 0.66 32.77 11.28
CA PRO A 95 -0.42 32.22 10.47
C PRO A 95 -0.74 33.19 9.33
N LEU A 96 -0.81 32.65 8.11
CA LEU A 96 -1.03 33.38 6.87
C LEU A 96 -2.23 32.78 6.14
N ILE A 97 -3.08 33.64 5.58
CA ILE A 97 -4.25 33.23 4.81
C ILE A 97 -4.16 33.87 3.42
N SER A 98 -4.35 33.09 2.37
CA SER A 98 -4.42 33.59 1.00
C SER A 98 -5.83 33.99 0.58
N ASN A 99 -5.95 34.67 -0.56
CA ASN A 99 -7.24 35.12 -1.08
C ASN A 99 -8.21 33.98 -1.40
N ASP A 100 -7.68 32.85 -1.85
CA ASP A 100 -8.41 31.62 -2.17
C ASP A 100 -8.72 30.77 -0.92
N GLY A 101 -8.43 31.27 0.28
CA GLY A 101 -8.71 30.59 1.54
C GLY A 101 -7.68 29.55 1.95
N GLY A 102 -6.51 29.51 1.29
CA GLY A 102 -5.40 28.68 1.70
C GLY A 102 -4.78 29.17 3.02
N GLU A 103 -4.56 28.27 3.96
CA GLU A 103 -3.86 28.53 5.21
C GLU A 103 -2.39 28.09 5.10
N TYR A 104 -1.49 28.93 5.62
CA TYR A 104 -0.05 28.72 5.56
C TYR A 104 0.61 29.16 6.87
N VAL A 105 1.74 28.52 7.18
CA VAL A 105 2.62 28.90 8.28
C VAL A 105 3.81 29.67 7.70
N GLY A 106 3.90 30.96 8.00
CA GLY A 106 5.04 31.79 7.62
C GLY A 106 6.19 31.66 8.60
N ILE A 107 7.41 31.43 8.12
CA ILE A 107 8.64 31.43 8.92
C ILE A 107 9.71 32.31 8.27
N SER A 108 10.63 32.84 9.07
CA SER A 108 11.76 33.61 8.56
C SER A 108 12.82 32.73 7.89
N GLU A 109 13.62 33.30 6.98
CA GLU A 109 14.74 32.61 6.34
C GLU A 109 15.78 32.15 7.36
N ASP A 110 16.00 32.92 8.43
CA ASP A 110 16.92 32.52 9.52
C ASP A 110 16.42 31.28 10.26
N SER A 111 15.12 31.21 10.58
CA SER A 111 14.51 30.03 11.19
C SER A 111 14.60 28.81 10.29
N TYR A 112 14.31 28.97 8.99
CA TYR A 112 14.46 27.89 8.01
C TYR A 112 15.91 27.41 7.88
N ASN A 113 16.87 28.34 7.86
CA ASN A 113 18.29 27.99 7.76
C ASN A 113 18.75 27.22 9.00
N LYS A 114 18.28 27.58 10.20
CA LYS A 114 18.54 26.81 11.44
C LYS A 114 17.95 25.39 11.36
N LEU A 115 16.66 25.27 11.00
CA LEU A 115 15.94 23.98 10.88
C LEU A 115 16.60 23.03 9.87
N THR A 116 17.14 23.59 8.78
CA THR A 116 17.77 22.80 7.71
C THR A 116 19.28 22.59 7.89
N LYS A 117 19.79 22.71 9.12
CA LYS A 117 21.22 22.52 9.46
C LYS A 117 22.16 23.49 8.73
N ASN A 118 21.77 24.77 8.67
CA ASN A 118 22.52 25.89 8.07
C ASN A 118 22.74 25.80 6.55
N LYS A 119 21.80 25.24 5.79
CA LYS A 119 21.75 25.53 4.35
C LYS A 119 21.61 27.04 4.21
N LYS A 120 22.58 27.73 3.61
CA LYS A 120 22.52 29.18 3.39
C LYS A 120 21.59 29.50 2.22
N GLU A 121 20.29 29.32 2.41
CA GLU A 121 19.30 29.78 1.46
C GLU A 121 19.05 31.27 1.72
N HIS A 122 19.06 32.06 0.64
CA HIS A 122 18.75 33.49 0.70
C HIS A 122 17.50 33.78 -0.13
N ILE A 123 16.53 34.45 0.48
CA ILE A 123 15.26 34.83 -0.13
C ILE A 123 15.24 36.35 -0.27
N LYS A 124 14.93 36.85 -1.48
CA LYS A 124 14.84 38.29 -1.70
C LYS A 124 13.55 38.84 -1.12
N GLN A 125 13.54 40.13 -0.82
CA GLN A 125 12.32 40.82 -0.41
C GLN A 125 11.23 40.69 -1.50
N GLY A 126 10.00 40.39 -1.09
CA GLY A 126 8.87 40.14 -1.99
C GLY A 126 8.85 38.74 -2.64
N GLU A 127 9.85 37.89 -2.35
CA GLU A 127 9.86 36.48 -2.75
C GLU A 127 9.56 35.58 -1.54
N VAL A 128 8.99 34.40 -1.82
CA VAL A 128 8.78 33.33 -0.84
C VAL A 128 9.24 31.99 -1.40
N LYS A 129 9.69 31.12 -0.51
CA LYS A 129 9.94 29.70 -0.80
C LYS A 129 8.84 28.88 -0.15
N ALA A 130 8.13 28.10 -0.96
CA ALA A 130 7.07 27.22 -0.50
C ALA A 130 7.66 25.87 -0.08
N VAL A 131 7.39 25.44 1.15
CA VAL A 131 7.83 24.17 1.71
C VAL A 131 6.60 23.35 2.08
N LEU A 132 6.46 22.19 1.45
CA LEU A 132 5.38 21.24 1.72
C LEU A 132 5.92 20.10 2.58
N GLU A 133 5.32 19.88 3.76
CA GLU A 133 5.76 18.83 4.71
C GLU A 133 5.29 17.43 4.27
N LYS A 134 5.83 16.98 3.13
CA LYS A 134 5.50 15.72 2.47
C LYS A 134 6.74 15.01 1.96
N SER A 135 6.57 13.74 1.58
CA SER A 135 7.61 12.97 0.91
C SER A 135 8.03 13.64 -0.40
N LYS A 136 9.32 13.54 -0.74
CA LYS A 136 9.85 14.02 -2.02
C LYS A 136 9.26 13.30 -3.24
N GLN A 137 8.69 12.11 -3.02
CA GLN A 137 8.06 11.28 -4.06
C GLN A 137 6.59 11.61 -4.28
N ASP A 138 5.98 12.44 -3.41
CA ASP A 138 4.61 12.90 -3.63
C ASP A 138 4.58 13.79 -4.88
N ASP A 139 3.53 13.73 -5.69
CA ASP A 139 3.36 14.50 -6.93
C ASP A 139 2.60 15.82 -6.71
N GLU A 140 2.05 16.05 -5.51
CA GLU A 140 1.24 17.23 -5.23
C GLU A 140 2.07 18.50 -5.16
N ASN A 141 1.65 19.55 -5.87
CA ASN A 141 2.24 20.88 -5.77
C ASN A 141 1.33 21.81 -4.97
N MET A 142 1.94 22.66 -4.14
CA MET A 142 1.27 23.63 -3.28
C MET A 142 0.61 24.75 -4.09
N PHE A 143 1.22 25.15 -5.21
CA PHE A 143 0.69 26.23 -6.06
C PHE A 143 0.64 25.84 -7.54
N GLN A 144 -0.44 26.24 -8.21
CA GLN A 144 -0.53 26.21 -9.67
C GLN A 144 0.03 27.49 -10.31
N ASP A 145 -0.04 28.60 -9.57
CA ASP A 145 0.44 29.92 -9.99
C ASP A 145 1.85 30.23 -9.46
N LYS A 146 2.52 31.17 -10.12
CA LYS A 146 3.86 31.66 -9.71
C LYS A 146 3.83 32.70 -8.58
N HIS A 147 2.65 33.06 -8.10
CA HIS A 147 2.48 34.10 -7.09
C HIS A 147 1.46 33.66 -6.05
N VAL A 148 1.67 34.10 -4.82
CA VAL A 148 0.71 33.96 -3.73
C VAL A 148 0.28 35.34 -3.25
N TYR A 149 -1.03 35.50 -3.02
CA TYR A 149 -1.61 36.73 -2.50
C TYR A 149 -2.02 36.49 -1.05
N LEU A 150 -1.29 37.10 -0.13
CA LEU A 150 -1.50 36.92 1.31
C LEU A 150 -2.29 38.10 1.86
N LYS A 151 -3.26 37.78 2.73
CA LYS A 151 -4.07 38.75 3.45
C LYS A 151 -3.28 39.29 4.64
N THR A 152 -3.15 40.61 4.71
CA THR A 152 -2.52 41.31 5.84
C THR A 152 -3.54 42.25 6.49
N ALA A 153 -3.22 42.79 7.67
CA ALA A 153 -4.06 43.78 8.34
C ALA A 153 -4.26 45.07 7.52
N THR A 154 -3.35 45.37 6.58
CA THR A 154 -3.34 46.57 5.75
C THR A 154 -3.86 46.35 4.32
N GLY A 155 -4.22 45.11 3.95
CA GLY A 155 -4.75 44.77 2.63
C GLY A 155 -4.21 43.45 2.09
N MET A 156 -4.16 43.32 0.76
CA MET A 156 -3.58 42.15 0.10
C MET A 156 -2.17 42.45 -0.35
N ARG A 157 -1.21 41.57 -0.03
CA ARG A 157 0.18 41.69 -0.48
C ARG A 157 0.56 40.52 -1.37
N LYS A 158 1.17 40.84 -2.52
CA LYS A 158 1.60 39.87 -3.52
C LYS A 158 3.04 39.44 -3.24
N PHE A 159 3.29 38.13 -3.25
CA PHE A 159 4.61 37.54 -3.17
C PHE A 159 4.88 36.64 -4.38
N ALA A 160 6.11 36.68 -4.90
CA ALA A 160 6.56 35.79 -5.97
C ALA A 160 7.09 34.48 -5.37
N ILE A 161 6.68 33.34 -5.93
CA ILE A 161 7.15 32.03 -5.47
C ILE A 161 8.48 31.74 -6.18
N LYS A 162 9.58 31.80 -5.43
CA LYS A 162 10.94 31.53 -5.94
C LYS A 162 11.11 30.05 -6.28
N LYS A 163 10.67 29.19 -5.36
CA LYS A 163 10.82 27.74 -5.45
C LYS A 163 9.80 27.05 -4.56
N GLU A 164 9.35 25.89 -5.01
CA GLU A 164 8.61 24.94 -4.20
C GLU A 164 9.48 23.72 -3.89
N VAL A 165 9.48 23.28 -2.63
CA VAL A 165 10.22 22.11 -2.17
C VAL A 165 9.36 21.23 -1.27
N LYS A 166 9.61 19.93 -1.33
CA LYS A 166 9.03 18.92 -0.43
C LYS A 166 10.10 18.52 0.58
N GLU A 167 9.94 18.97 1.81
CA GLU A 167 10.89 18.78 2.91
C GLU A 167 10.09 18.82 4.21
N VAL A 168 10.32 17.84 5.09
CA VAL A 168 9.71 17.82 6.42
C VAL A 168 10.60 18.65 7.33
N LEU A 169 10.09 19.78 7.82
CA LEU A 169 10.79 20.60 8.80
C LEU A 169 10.37 20.19 10.21
N PHE A 170 9.07 20.02 10.45
CA PHE A 170 8.52 19.78 11.77
C PHE A 170 7.81 18.41 11.87
N VAL A 171 6.69 18.23 11.17
CA VAL A 171 5.80 17.06 11.26
C VAL A 171 5.08 16.82 9.93
N ALA A 172 5.43 15.72 9.25
CA ALA A 172 4.84 15.44 7.95
C ALA A 172 3.31 15.23 8.00
N GLN A 173 2.64 15.68 6.95
CA GLN A 173 1.22 15.38 6.65
C GLN A 173 0.20 15.86 7.71
N GLN A 174 0.57 16.81 8.58
CA GLN A 174 -0.37 17.42 9.54
C GLN A 174 -0.97 18.71 8.99
N SER A 175 -2.30 18.78 8.90
CA SER A 175 -3.01 19.88 8.23
C SER A 175 -2.63 21.28 8.72
N ASP A 176 -2.36 21.44 10.01
CA ASP A 176 -2.07 22.75 10.62
C ASP A 176 -0.69 23.31 10.25
N ILE A 177 0.26 22.46 9.84
CA ILE A 177 1.65 22.85 9.53
C ILE A 177 2.14 22.34 8.18
N ILE A 178 1.28 21.70 7.39
CA ILE A 178 1.67 21.06 6.12
C ILE A 178 2.19 22.06 5.08
N ARG A 179 1.70 23.31 5.09
CA ARG A 179 2.07 24.35 4.11
C ARG A 179 2.87 25.48 4.76
N ILE A 180 4.17 25.52 4.51
CA ILE A 180 5.08 26.51 5.08
C ILE A 180 5.55 27.49 4.00
N LEU A 181 5.52 28.79 4.31
CA LEU A 181 6.08 29.85 3.48
C LEU A 181 7.31 30.44 4.17
N VAL A 182 8.48 30.22 3.58
CA VAL A 182 9.72 30.83 4.06
C VAL A 182 9.87 32.20 3.40
N MET A 183 10.05 33.23 4.23
CA MET A 183 10.09 34.62 3.81
C MET A 183 11.43 35.27 4.20
N ASN A 184 11.82 36.34 3.51
CA ASN A 184 12.94 37.15 3.95
C ASN A 184 12.68 37.74 5.35
N ASN A 185 13.72 37.87 6.17
CA ASN A 185 13.63 38.39 7.55
C ASN A 185 12.88 39.73 7.63
N SER A 186 13.13 40.68 6.71
CA SER A 186 12.46 41.99 6.75
C SER A 186 10.96 41.89 6.48
N ASP A 187 10.55 41.02 5.54
CA ASP A 187 9.13 40.83 5.24
C ASP A 187 8.42 40.06 6.36
N PHE A 188 9.11 39.10 6.97
CA PHE A 188 8.62 38.36 8.13
C PHE A 188 8.41 39.28 9.33
N ASP A 189 9.41 40.09 9.71
CA ASP A 189 9.31 41.01 10.84
C ASP A 189 8.22 42.05 10.64
N MET A 190 8.10 42.58 9.41
CA MET A 190 7.02 43.49 9.06
C MET A 190 5.65 42.83 9.23
N LEU A 191 5.44 41.61 8.71
CA LEU A 191 4.17 40.89 8.85
C LEU A 191 3.87 40.49 10.29
N ARG A 192 4.89 40.09 11.05
CA ARG A 192 4.80 39.76 12.47
C ARG A 192 4.37 40.97 13.30
N SER A 193 4.92 42.16 13.02
CA SER A 193 4.56 43.40 13.72
C SER A 193 3.10 43.83 13.50
N LEU A 194 2.48 43.36 12.41
CA LEU A 194 1.08 43.62 12.09
C LEU A 194 0.12 42.61 12.76
N GLN A 195 0.64 41.54 13.36
CA GLN A 195 -0.17 40.55 14.06
C GLN A 195 -0.45 40.98 15.50
N LYS A 196 -1.64 40.60 16.00
CA LYS A 196 -2.06 40.88 17.38
C LYS A 196 -1.43 39.94 18.41
N LYS A 197 -0.96 38.78 17.97
CA LYS A 197 -0.47 37.69 18.80
C LYS A 197 0.90 37.28 18.29
N ASN A 198 1.86 37.17 19.20
CA ASN A 198 3.14 36.56 18.88
C ASN A 198 3.01 35.05 19.05
N THR A 199 3.29 34.31 17.98
CA THR A 199 3.17 32.85 17.96
C THR A 199 4.51 32.18 17.73
N VAL A 200 4.72 31.05 18.40
CA VAL A 200 5.99 30.31 18.45
C VAL A 200 5.74 28.82 18.23
N ILE A 201 6.62 28.20 17.46
CA ILE A 201 6.74 26.76 17.31
C ILE A 201 7.89 26.29 18.20
N MET A 202 7.60 25.40 19.12
CA MET A 202 8.58 24.78 20.02
C MET A 202 8.88 23.37 19.51
N THR A 203 10.16 23.04 19.34
CA THR A 203 10.59 21.69 18.94
C THR A 203 11.53 21.10 19.97
N GLN A 204 11.36 19.82 20.26
CA GLN A 204 12.26 19.08 21.14
C GLN A 204 12.66 17.75 20.48
N GLN A 205 13.97 17.47 20.47
CA GLN A 205 14.53 16.19 20.07
C GLN A 205 15.19 15.55 21.30
N THR A 206 14.72 14.37 21.69
CA THR A 206 15.22 13.65 22.86
C THR A 206 15.80 12.30 22.43
N GLU A 207 16.90 11.86 23.06
CA GLU A 207 17.47 10.53 22.77
C GLU A 207 16.61 9.39 23.35
N LYS A 208 15.78 9.69 24.36
CA LYS A 208 14.89 8.72 25.01
C LYS A 208 13.42 9.08 24.76
N GLU A 209 12.72 8.16 24.08
CA GLU A 209 11.29 8.26 23.73
C GLU A 209 10.36 8.27 24.97
N THR A 210 10.87 7.88 26.14
CA THR A 210 10.10 7.68 27.39
C THR A 210 9.94 8.93 28.27
N ALA A 211 10.50 10.09 27.89
CA ALA A 211 10.61 11.24 28.80
C ALA A 211 9.38 12.18 28.81
N ILE A 212 8.45 12.05 27.85
CA ILE A 212 7.36 13.02 27.69
C ILE A 212 6.05 12.46 28.26
N ASP A 213 5.55 13.08 29.33
CA ASP A 213 4.23 12.78 29.92
C ASP A 213 3.13 13.39 29.03
N GLU A 214 2.76 12.67 27.96
CA GLU A 214 1.70 13.07 27.02
C GLU A 214 0.39 13.44 27.74
N GLY A 215 0.10 12.84 28.90
CA GLY A 215 -1.10 13.10 29.68
C GLY A 215 -1.13 14.52 30.25
N LYS A 216 -0.02 15.01 30.80
CA LYS A 216 0.07 16.40 31.31
C LYS A 216 0.06 17.43 30.20
N LEU A 217 0.72 17.12 29.08
CA LEU A 217 0.75 18.00 27.92
C LEU A 217 -0.62 18.13 27.25
N LYS A 218 -1.38 17.03 27.10
CA LYS A 218 -2.78 17.08 26.62
C LYS A 218 -3.72 17.90 27.51
N VAL A 219 -3.44 17.98 28.81
CA VAL A 219 -4.18 18.86 29.74
C VAL A 219 -3.82 20.32 29.50
N CYS A 220 -2.54 20.62 29.25
CA CYS A 220 -2.10 21.97 28.87
C CYS A 220 -2.64 22.42 27.51
N GLU A 221 -2.73 21.53 26.54
CA GLU A 221 -3.36 21.80 25.24
C GLU A 221 -4.78 22.28 25.36
N LYS A 222 -5.60 21.55 26.12
CA LYS A 222 -7.00 21.93 26.36
C LYS A 222 -7.14 23.23 27.14
N LYS A 223 -6.18 23.54 28.01
CA LYS A 223 -6.23 24.73 28.87
C LYS A 223 -5.81 26.01 28.13
N TYR A 224 -4.87 25.90 27.20
CA TYR A 224 -4.22 27.04 26.57
C TYR A 224 -4.37 27.07 25.04
N GLU A 225 -5.26 26.25 24.47
CA GLU A 225 -5.49 26.13 23.02
C GLU A 225 -4.20 25.87 22.23
N ILE A 226 -3.35 25.00 22.76
CA ILE A 226 -2.07 24.63 22.13
C ILE A 226 -2.32 23.50 21.13
N ILE A 227 -1.70 23.59 19.95
CA ILE A 227 -1.65 22.49 18.99
C ILE A 227 -0.33 21.75 19.21
N GLY A 228 -0.39 20.51 19.68
CA GLY A 228 0.80 19.69 19.92
C GLY A 228 0.80 18.40 19.11
N PHE A 229 1.98 18.06 18.60
CA PHE A 229 2.26 16.88 17.80
C PHE A 229 3.28 16.01 18.54
N TYR A 230 2.90 14.78 18.84
CA TYR A 230 3.71 13.83 19.59
C TYR A 230 4.14 12.70 18.67
N LYS A 231 5.45 12.49 18.53
CA LYS A 231 5.99 11.43 17.68
C LYS A 231 5.43 10.06 18.07
N GLY A 232 5.40 9.74 19.37
CA GLY A 232 4.90 8.45 19.86
C GLY A 232 3.43 8.20 19.52
N SER A 233 2.56 9.17 19.80
CA SER A 233 1.14 9.11 19.46
C SER A 233 0.90 9.02 17.95
N LEU A 234 1.57 9.86 17.15
CA LEU A 234 1.39 9.91 15.70
C LEU A 234 1.94 8.65 15.02
N MET A 235 3.11 8.16 15.43
CA MET A 235 3.64 6.87 14.94
C MET A 235 2.74 5.70 15.32
N LYS A 236 2.07 5.77 16.47
CA LYS A 236 1.12 4.73 16.90
C LYS A 236 -0.17 4.77 16.06
N GLU A 237 -0.66 5.97 15.72
CA GLU A 237 -1.82 6.16 14.85
C GLU A 237 -1.52 5.67 13.43
N ASP A 238 -0.43 6.14 12.81
CA ASP A 238 0.04 5.66 11.51
C ASP A 238 0.20 4.13 11.50
N ARG A 239 0.83 3.56 12.55
CA ARG A 239 0.98 2.11 12.69
C ARG A 239 -0.36 1.40 12.83
N GLN A 240 -1.34 1.99 13.49
CA GLN A 240 -2.66 1.40 13.66
C GLN A 240 -3.43 1.38 12.33
N ASP A 241 -3.32 2.43 11.54
CA ASP A 241 -3.91 2.52 10.21
C ASP A 241 -3.28 1.49 9.26
N ASP A 242 -1.96 1.35 9.28
CA ASP A 242 -1.25 0.36 8.47
C ASP A 242 -1.56 -1.08 8.92
N LEU A 243 -1.65 -1.33 10.23
CA LEU A 243 -2.09 -2.64 10.76
C LEU A 243 -3.53 -2.96 10.36
N THR A 244 -4.43 -1.96 10.37
CA THR A 244 -5.82 -2.13 9.95
C THR A 244 -5.90 -2.49 8.46
N THR A 245 -5.11 -1.79 7.65
CA THR A 245 -4.99 -2.04 6.21
C THR A 245 -4.38 -3.42 5.92
N LEU A 246 -3.35 -3.82 6.67
CA LEU A 246 -2.74 -5.14 6.61
C LEU A 246 -3.77 -6.25 6.91
N ILE A 247 -4.53 -6.11 8.01
CA ILE A 247 -5.58 -7.07 8.39
C ILE A 247 -6.63 -7.17 7.29
N PHE A 248 -7.05 -6.03 6.72
CA PHE A 248 -8.01 -5.98 5.63
C PHE A 248 -7.54 -6.77 4.41
N TYR A 249 -6.28 -6.58 3.98
CA TYR A 249 -5.72 -7.33 2.85
C TYR A 249 -5.54 -8.82 3.13
N ILE A 250 -5.15 -9.20 4.36
CA ILE A 250 -5.08 -10.61 4.76
C ILE A 250 -6.47 -11.26 4.67
N CYS A 251 -7.50 -10.57 5.19
CA CYS A 251 -8.89 -11.06 5.14
C CYS A 251 -9.41 -11.19 3.70
N ILE A 252 -9.17 -10.20 2.85
CA ILE A 252 -9.52 -10.26 1.42
C ILE A 252 -8.78 -11.39 0.71
N GLY A 253 -7.48 -11.54 0.98
CA GLY A 253 -6.67 -12.62 0.44
C GLY A 253 -7.23 -13.99 0.80
N ALA A 254 -7.52 -14.22 2.08
CA ALA A 254 -8.11 -15.46 2.56
C ALA A 254 -9.48 -15.73 1.93
N PHE A 255 -10.35 -14.72 1.87
CA PHE A 255 -11.67 -14.82 1.25
C PHE A 255 -11.59 -15.18 -0.24
N LEU A 256 -10.69 -14.54 -0.98
CA LEU A 256 -10.49 -14.81 -2.41
C LEU A 256 -9.92 -16.20 -2.66
N ILE A 257 -8.98 -16.67 -1.82
CA ILE A 257 -8.45 -18.03 -1.88
C ILE A 257 -9.56 -19.05 -1.64
N ILE A 258 -10.38 -18.87 -0.60
CA ILE A 258 -11.52 -19.75 -0.29
C ILE A 258 -12.52 -19.75 -1.44
N SER A 259 -12.82 -18.58 -2.00
CA SER A 259 -13.71 -18.44 -3.16
C SER A 259 -13.17 -19.16 -4.38
N GLY A 260 -11.87 -19.04 -4.67
CA GLY A 260 -11.20 -19.78 -5.74
C GLY A 260 -11.30 -21.29 -5.53
N ILE A 261 -11.01 -21.77 -4.32
CA ILE A 261 -11.16 -23.18 -3.91
C ILE A 261 -12.60 -23.67 -4.18
N MET A 262 -13.61 -22.92 -3.74
CA MET A 262 -15.01 -23.28 -3.92
C MET A 262 -15.41 -23.37 -5.39
N ILE A 263 -15.02 -22.39 -6.21
CA ILE A 263 -15.31 -22.37 -7.65
C ILE A 263 -14.70 -23.59 -8.35
N LEU A 264 -13.45 -23.93 -8.02
CA LEU A 264 -12.79 -25.10 -8.58
C LEU A 264 -13.44 -26.41 -8.14
N SER A 265 -13.90 -26.48 -6.90
CA SER A 265 -14.61 -27.64 -6.36
C SER A 265 -15.94 -27.87 -7.10
N ILE A 266 -16.73 -26.81 -7.26
CA ILE A 266 -18.00 -26.83 -8.01
C ILE A 266 -17.77 -27.28 -9.46
N LYS A 267 -16.71 -26.78 -10.09
CA LYS A 267 -16.37 -27.19 -11.45
C LYS A 267 -16.10 -28.68 -11.55
N ILE A 268 -15.26 -29.23 -10.68
CA ILE A 268 -14.97 -30.68 -10.67
C ILE A 268 -16.24 -31.49 -10.44
N TRP A 269 -17.11 -31.06 -9.54
CA TRP A 269 -18.41 -31.72 -9.31
C TRP A 269 -19.32 -31.68 -10.54
N SER A 270 -19.36 -30.56 -11.26
CA SER A 270 -20.15 -30.46 -12.49
C SER A 270 -19.61 -31.38 -13.60
N ASP A 271 -18.29 -31.48 -13.74
CA ASP A 271 -17.67 -32.29 -14.81
C ASP A 271 -17.67 -33.80 -14.49
N ILE A 272 -17.91 -34.18 -13.24
CA ILE A 272 -17.72 -35.57 -12.81
C ILE A 272 -18.69 -36.55 -13.45
N SER A 273 -19.95 -36.15 -13.63
CA SER A 273 -20.99 -37.00 -14.20
C SER A 273 -20.68 -37.32 -15.66
N ASN A 274 -20.31 -36.29 -16.43
CA ASN A 274 -19.93 -36.42 -17.84
C ASN A 274 -18.69 -37.31 -18.01
N VAL A 275 -17.67 -37.09 -17.17
CA VAL A 275 -16.43 -37.87 -17.20
C VAL A 275 -16.68 -39.31 -16.76
N SER A 276 -17.45 -39.54 -15.69
CA SER A 276 -17.81 -40.89 -15.22
C SER A 276 -18.50 -41.71 -16.32
N MET A 277 -19.51 -41.14 -16.99
CA MET A 277 -20.25 -41.83 -18.05
C MET A 277 -19.34 -42.23 -19.22
N LYS A 278 -18.52 -41.28 -19.71
CA LYS A 278 -17.59 -41.50 -20.81
C LYS A 278 -16.58 -42.61 -20.52
N TYR A 279 -15.94 -42.57 -19.35
CA TYR A 279 -14.93 -43.56 -18.99
C TYR A 279 -15.53 -44.88 -18.48
N GLY A 280 -16.75 -44.87 -17.97
CA GLY A 280 -17.53 -46.07 -17.68
C GLY A 280 -17.83 -46.88 -18.94
N PHE A 281 -18.13 -46.22 -20.05
CA PHE A 281 -18.26 -46.85 -21.37
C PHE A 281 -16.92 -47.42 -21.87
N LEU A 282 -15.84 -46.65 -21.82
CA LEU A 282 -14.50 -47.11 -22.25
C LEU A 282 -14.01 -48.32 -21.44
N LYS A 283 -14.33 -48.37 -20.14
CA LYS A 283 -14.04 -49.52 -19.29
C LYS A 283 -14.77 -50.79 -19.75
N LYS A 284 -16.02 -50.66 -20.23
CA LYS A 284 -16.79 -51.79 -20.76
C LYS A 284 -16.24 -52.32 -22.08
N ILE A 285 -15.59 -51.45 -22.87
CA ILE A 285 -14.89 -51.82 -24.12
C ILE A 285 -13.55 -52.53 -23.86
N GLY A 286 -13.08 -52.56 -22.60
CA GLY A 286 -11.88 -53.27 -22.20
C GLY A 286 -10.67 -52.39 -21.88
N MET A 287 -10.86 -51.07 -21.74
CA MET A 287 -9.78 -50.16 -21.33
C MET A 287 -9.31 -50.46 -19.90
N GLU A 288 -8.00 -50.50 -19.69
CA GLU A 288 -7.42 -50.77 -18.37
C GLU A 288 -7.75 -49.67 -17.35
N THR A 289 -7.97 -50.07 -16.09
CA THR A 289 -8.28 -49.15 -14.98
C THR A 289 -7.17 -48.15 -14.70
N LYS A 290 -5.90 -48.52 -14.93
CA LYS A 290 -4.74 -47.63 -14.80
C LYS A 290 -4.78 -46.51 -15.84
N GLU A 291 -5.12 -46.83 -17.08
CA GLU A 291 -5.24 -45.85 -18.16
C GLU A 291 -6.43 -44.92 -17.95
N ILE A 292 -7.58 -45.47 -17.52
CA ILE A 292 -8.76 -44.68 -17.15
C ILE A 292 -8.43 -43.68 -16.04
N LYS A 293 -7.75 -44.14 -14.97
CA LYS A 293 -7.31 -43.27 -13.87
C LYS A 293 -6.46 -42.10 -14.36
N LYS A 294 -5.49 -42.37 -15.24
CA LYS A 294 -4.60 -41.35 -15.80
C LYS A 294 -5.38 -40.34 -16.65
N ASN A 295 -6.27 -40.83 -17.51
CA ASN A 295 -7.02 -39.97 -18.44
C ASN A 295 -8.08 -39.13 -17.73
N VAL A 296 -8.82 -39.68 -16.76
CA VAL A 296 -9.77 -38.93 -15.93
C VAL A 296 -9.07 -37.82 -15.17
N LYS A 297 -7.96 -38.13 -14.49
CA LYS A 297 -7.17 -37.13 -13.75
C LYS A 297 -6.65 -36.02 -14.67
N LYS A 298 -6.18 -36.38 -15.87
CA LYS A 298 -5.69 -35.42 -16.86
C LYS A 298 -6.83 -34.53 -17.36
N GLU A 299 -7.99 -35.09 -17.66
CA GLU A 299 -9.14 -34.34 -18.19
C GLU A 299 -9.71 -33.37 -17.15
N LEU A 300 -9.92 -33.81 -15.90
CA LEU A 300 -10.43 -32.97 -14.81
C LEU A 300 -9.48 -31.84 -14.41
N SER A 301 -8.16 -32.04 -14.54
CA SER A 301 -7.17 -31.04 -14.11
C SER A 301 -6.69 -30.12 -15.23
N LEU A 302 -6.98 -30.41 -16.51
CA LEU A 302 -6.43 -29.64 -17.63
C LEU A 302 -6.89 -28.18 -17.62
N SER A 303 -8.19 -27.94 -17.39
CA SER A 303 -8.75 -26.58 -17.30
C SER A 303 -8.15 -25.79 -16.12
N LEU A 304 -7.92 -26.48 -15.00
CA LEU A 304 -7.32 -25.92 -13.78
C LEU A 304 -5.87 -25.49 -14.01
N TRP A 305 -5.07 -26.36 -14.63
CA TRP A 305 -3.67 -26.08 -14.95
C TRP A 305 -3.51 -24.97 -15.98
N ILE A 306 -4.43 -24.85 -16.94
CA ILE A 306 -4.41 -23.73 -17.91
C ILE A 306 -4.58 -22.40 -17.18
N ALA A 307 -5.59 -22.27 -16.32
CA ALA A 307 -5.81 -21.05 -15.54
C ALA A 307 -4.60 -20.72 -14.66
N PHE A 308 -4.05 -21.73 -13.98
CA PHE A 308 -2.90 -21.59 -13.09
C PHE A 308 -1.63 -21.13 -13.82
N ILE A 309 -1.28 -21.75 -14.95
CA ILE A 309 -0.10 -21.37 -15.75
C ILE A 309 -0.26 -19.96 -16.31
N LEU A 310 -1.45 -19.62 -16.81
CA LEU A 310 -1.73 -18.27 -17.32
C LEU A 310 -1.55 -17.20 -16.24
N SER A 311 -2.06 -17.47 -15.03
CA SER A 311 -1.86 -16.59 -13.87
C SER A 311 -0.38 -16.43 -13.52
N ILE A 312 0.44 -17.48 -13.60
CA ILE A 312 1.87 -17.40 -13.24
C ILE A 312 2.59 -16.42 -14.16
N VAL A 313 2.34 -16.52 -15.47
CA VAL A 313 3.01 -15.68 -16.48
C VAL A 313 2.67 -14.21 -16.26
N ILE A 314 1.39 -13.91 -16.04
CA ILE A 314 0.92 -12.52 -15.88
C ILE A 314 1.32 -11.94 -14.52
N SER A 315 1.12 -12.68 -13.43
CA SER A 315 1.52 -12.23 -12.10
C SER A 315 3.03 -12.06 -11.98
N GLY A 316 3.82 -12.97 -12.57
CA GLY A 316 5.29 -12.86 -12.57
C GLY A 316 5.78 -11.63 -13.34
N GLY A 317 5.16 -11.33 -14.49
CA GLY A 317 5.44 -10.11 -15.25
C GLY A 317 5.08 -8.84 -14.48
N ALA A 318 3.88 -8.79 -13.88
CA ALA A 318 3.41 -7.66 -13.08
C ALA A 318 4.30 -7.40 -11.85
N LEU A 319 4.65 -8.45 -11.10
CA LEU A 319 5.54 -8.34 -9.93
C LEU A 319 6.94 -7.83 -10.33
N SER A 320 7.47 -8.30 -11.46
CA SER A 320 8.78 -7.86 -11.95
C SER A 320 8.80 -6.37 -12.31
N TYR A 321 7.69 -5.87 -12.87
CA TYR A 321 7.53 -4.45 -13.20
C TYR A 321 7.42 -3.58 -11.94
N ILE A 322 6.55 -3.97 -10.99
CA ILE A 322 6.31 -3.18 -9.77
C ILE A 322 7.55 -3.16 -8.86
N THR A 323 8.24 -4.30 -8.72
CA THR A 323 9.42 -4.42 -7.84
C THR A 323 10.74 -4.02 -8.51
N TRP A 324 10.71 -3.30 -9.65
CA TRP A 324 11.92 -2.94 -10.39
C TRP A 324 12.82 -1.97 -9.60
N ASN A 325 12.24 -0.96 -8.96
CA ASN A 325 12.95 0.08 -8.20
C ASN A 325 12.86 -0.07 -6.67
N VAL A 326 12.37 -1.20 -6.19
CA VAL A 326 12.15 -1.44 -4.76
C VAL A 326 13.40 -2.07 -4.12
N ASP A 327 13.61 -1.80 -2.83
CA ASP A 327 14.70 -2.38 -2.05
C ASP A 327 14.79 -3.90 -2.19
N TRP A 328 16.03 -4.39 -2.23
CA TRP A 328 16.32 -5.82 -2.40
C TRP A 328 15.64 -6.71 -1.36
N LEU A 329 15.54 -6.23 -0.11
CA LEU A 329 14.95 -6.98 0.99
C LEU A 329 13.44 -7.18 0.80
N LEU A 330 12.72 -6.11 0.43
CA LEU A 330 11.30 -6.15 0.09
C LEU A 330 11.06 -7.06 -1.12
N LYS A 331 11.87 -6.91 -2.17
CA LYS A 331 11.80 -7.76 -3.37
C LYS A 331 11.95 -9.25 -3.04
N LYS A 332 12.89 -9.60 -2.15
CA LYS A 332 13.10 -10.98 -1.71
C LYS A 332 11.88 -11.52 -0.96
N GLN A 333 11.29 -10.74 -0.06
CA GLN A 333 10.09 -11.15 0.66
C GLN A 333 8.90 -11.37 -0.28
N VAL A 334 8.69 -10.47 -1.26
CA VAL A 334 7.61 -10.58 -2.27
C VAL A 334 7.74 -11.84 -3.10
N LEU A 335 8.98 -12.21 -3.45
CA LEU A 335 9.25 -13.42 -4.19
C LEU A 335 8.97 -14.69 -3.36
N ILE A 336 9.36 -14.69 -2.08
CA ILE A 336 9.16 -15.84 -1.18
C ILE A 336 7.67 -16.10 -0.97
N THR A 337 6.89 -15.08 -0.64
CA THR A 337 5.43 -15.19 -0.45
C THR A 337 4.73 -15.59 -1.74
N PHE A 338 5.16 -15.06 -2.89
CA PHE A 338 4.65 -15.47 -4.19
C PHE A 338 4.85 -16.98 -4.42
N PHE A 339 6.07 -17.49 -4.23
CA PHE A 339 6.34 -18.93 -4.37
C PHE A 339 5.57 -19.78 -3.36
N ALA A 340 5.39 -19.32 -2.12
CA ALA A 340 4.58 -20.02 -1.12
C ALA A 340 3.10 -20.14 -1.56
N LEU A 341 2.51 -19.06 -2.09
CA LEU A 341 1.15 -19.06 -2.63
C LEU A 341 1.01 -19.96 -3.86
N LEU A 342 2.02 -19.97 -4.74
CA LEU A 342 2.06 -20.89 -5.90
C LEU A 342 2.05 -22.36 -5.46
N LEU A 343 2.90 -22.71 -4.48
CA LEU A 343 2.98 -24.07 -3.95
C LEU A 343 1.68 -24.49 -3.27
N PHE A 344 1.08 -23.59 -2.49
CA PHE A 344 -0.21 -23.83 -1.84
C PHE A 344 -1.30 -24.14 -2.88
N GLN A 345 -1.41 -23.32 -3.93
CA GLN A 345 -2.41 -23.51 -4.97
C GLN A 345 -2.14 -24.75 -5.84
N ALA A 346 -0.88 -25.03 -6.17
CA ALA A 346 -0.52 -26.26 -6.88
C ALA A 346 -0.88 -27.51 -6.06
N GLY A 347 -0.60 -27.49 -4.75
CA GLY A 347 -0.99 -28.55 -3.81
C GLY A 347 -2.49 -28.77 -3.79
N TYR A 348 -3.27 -27.68 -3.72
CA TYR A 348 -4.72 -27.75 -3.76
C TYR A 348 -5.28 -28.32 -5.08
N ILE A 349 -4.75 -27.91 -6.24
CA ILE A 349 -5.15 -28.47 -7.55
C ILE A 349 -4.86 -29.98 -7.60
N ILE A 350 -3.73 -30.43 -7.04
CA ILE A 350 -3.38 -31.86 -6.96
C ILE A 350 -4.35 -32.63 -6.06
N LEU A 351 -4.72 -32.07 -4.90
CA LEU A 351 -5.69 -32.66 -3.98
C LEU A 351 -7.07 -32.80 -4.63
N LEU A 352 -7.55 -31.73 -5.27
CA LEU A 352 -8.79 -31.71 -6.03
C LEU A 352 -8.80 -32.77 -7.15
N ARG A 353 -7.68 -32.92 -7.85
CA ARG A 353 -7.52 -33.95 -8.90
C ARG A 353 -7.65 -35.36 -8.33
N GLU A 354 -7.11 -35.63 -7.14
CA GLU A 354 -7.24 -36.94 -6.49
C GLU A 354 -8.67 -37.19 -6.02
N TYR A 355 -9.30 -36.17 -5.45
CA TYR A 355 -10.67 -36.20 -4.97
C TYR A 355 -11.67 -36.46 -6.11
N GLY A 356 -11.56 -35.71 -7.22
CA GLY A 356 -12.39 -35.90 -8.41
C GLY A 356 -12.26 -37.31 -9.01
N TRP A 357 -11.06 -37.91 -9.00
CA TRP A 357 -10.88 -39.31 -9.42
C TRP A 357 -11.63 -40.30 -8.51
N ARG A 358 -11.55 -40.12 -7.18
CA ARG A 358 -12.20 -41.05 -6.23
C ARG A 358 -13.70 -41.09 -6.45
N LEU A 359 -14.33 -39.92 -6.58
CA LEU A 359 -15.76 -39.79 -6.83
C LEU A 359 -16.15 -40.35 -8.22
N ALA A 360 -15.38 -40.07 -9.28
CA ALA A 360 -15.66 -40.60 -10.61
C ALA A 360 -15.57 -42.14 -10.61
N ASN A 361 -14.57 -42.70 -9.93
CA ASN A 361 -14.43 -44.16 -9.82
C ASN A 361 -15.58 -44.80 -9.01
N GLN A 362 -16.13 -44.12 -8.00
CA GLN A 362 -17.32 -44.59 -7.28
C GLN A 362 -18.54 -44.67 -8.21
N GLN A 363 -18.80 -43.64 -9.03
CA GLN A 363 -19.90 -43.62 -9.99
C GLN A 363 -19.73 -44.69 -11.09
N ILE A 364 -18.51 -44.86 -11.62
CA ILE A 364 -18.21 -45.92 -12.60
C ILE A 364 -18.46 -47.33 -12.01
N GLN A 365 -18.27 -47.51 -10.69
CA GLN A 365 -18.54 -48.77 -10.02
C GLN A 365 -20.02 -48.97 -9.66
N SER A 366 -20.77 -47.92 -9.31
CA SER A 366 -22.21 -48.02 -8.98
C SER A 366 -23.04 -48.37 -10.21
N GLU A 367 -22.76 -47.78 -11.38
CA GLU A 367 -23.42 -48.11 -12.65
C GLU A 367 -23.24 -49.58 -13.07
N ARG A 368 -22.17 -50.24 -12.58
CA ARG A 368 -21.95 -51.67 -12.81
C ARG A 368 -22.87 -52.53 -11.93
N ARG A 369 -23.17 -52.10 -10.71
CA ARG A 369 -24.01 -52.86 -9.77
C ARG A 369 -25.49 -52.82 -10.16
N GLU A 370 -26.02 -51.68 -10.59
CA GLU A 370 -27.44 -51.56 -10.96
C GLU A 370 -27.84 -52.40 -12.19
N LYS A 371 -26.90 -52.78 -13.06
CA LYS A 371 -27.15 -53.61 -14.26
C LYS A 371 -26.85 -55.10 -14.09
N ILE A 372 -26.32 -55.53 -12.94
CA ILE A 372 -26.16 -56.96 -12.62
C ILE A 372 -27.40 -57.51 -11.91
N TRP A 373 -28.23 -56.62 -11.34
CA TRP A 373 -29.46 -56.95 -10.61
C TRP A 373 -30.76 -56.65 -11.39
N LYS A 374 -30.64 -56.27 -12.67
CA LYS A 374 -31.72 -56.25 -13.67
C LYS A 374 -31.29 -57.16 -14.81
#